data_AF-A0A4Q6EJ62-F1
#
_entry.id   AF-A0A4Q6EJ62-F1
#
_cell.length_a   1.000
_cell.length_b   1.000
_cell.length_c   1.000
_cell.angle_alpha   90.00
_cell.angle_beta   90.00
_cell.angle_gamma   90.00
#
_symmetry.space_group_name_H-M   'P 1'
#
loop_
_entity.id
_entity.type
_entity.pdbx_description
1 polymer ?
#
loop_
_entity_poly.entity_id
_entity_poly.type
_entity_poly.pdbx_seq_one_letter_code
_entity_poly.pdbx_strand_id
1 'polypeptide(L)'
;MEKTSSAPVMRISDAGSHVGQTVKIQGWLYNHRSSGKIRFLELRDGSAMTIQAVVANGTADAESFALSAELTQESSVKVIGLVKAHPKKPGVYELDVHNIELVQKAELNYPISHKEHGPEHLMQHRHLWLRTPRQVAIARVRASIVKSIRDFFDSRDFILMDAPILTPSACEGTSNLFKTDYFDEEAFLT
;
A
#
# COMPACT_ATOMS: atom_id res chain seq x y z
N MET A 1 -11.72 10.11 -31.34
CA MET A 1 -11.76 8.89 -30.51
C MET A 1 -10.98 7.81 -31.23
N GLU A 2 -9.72 7.59 -30.87
CA GLU A 2 -9.03 6.28 -30.97
C GLU A 2 -7.55 6.43 -30.57
N LYS A 3 -7.00 5.33 -30.02
CA LYS A 3 -5.63 5.09 -29.52
C LYS A 3 -5.36 5.35 -28.04
N THR A 4 -6.23 4.87 -27.15
CA THR A 4 -5.74 4.30 -25.89
C THR A 4 -5.24 2.89 -26.20
N SER A 5 -4.05 2.79 -26.81
CA SER A 5 -3.29 1.53 -26.77
C SER A 5 -3.21 1.13 -25.30
N SER A 6 -3.83 0.01 -24.92
CA SER A 6 -4.00 -0.34 -23.51
C SER A 6 -2.64 -0.79 -22.97
N ALA A 7 -1.83 0.17 -22.53
CA ALA A 7 -0.57 -0.12 -21.87
C ALA A 7 -0.79 -1.20 -20.79
N PRO A 8 0.08 -2.23 -20.74
CA PRO A 8 -0.10 -3.34 -19.81
C PRO A 8 -0.12 -2.82 -18.37
N VAL A 9 -0.99 -3.42 -17.55
CA VAL A 9 -1.02 -3.11 -16.12
C VAL A 9 0.24 -3.70 -15.49
N MET A 10 0.99 -2.88 -14.76
CA MET A 10 2.21 -3.26 -14.09
C MET A 10 2.09 -2.99 -12.59
N ARG A 11 2.50 -3.97 -11.76
CA ARG A 11 2.73 -3.74 -10.33
C ARG A 11 4.07 -3.04 -10.14
N ILE A 12 4.17 -2.14 -9.17
CA ILE A 12 5.42 -1.40 -8.88
C ILE A 12 6.58 -2.36 -8.58
N SER A 13 6.33 -3.48 -7.91
CA SER A 13 7.36 -4.51 -7.65
C SER A 13 8.04 -5.05 -8.91
N ASP A 14 7.39 -4.94 -10.07
CA ASP A 14 7.81 -5.56 -11.32
C ASP A 14 8.47 -4.56 -12.28
N ALA A 15 8.73 -3.32 -11.82
CA ALA A 15 9.27 -2.23 -12.63
C ALA A 15 10.59 -2.57 -13.33
N GLY A 16 11.45 -3.36 -12.69
CA GLY A 16 12.74 -3.76 -13.26
C GLY A 16 12.62 -4.56 -14.56
N SER A 17 11.57 -5.36 -14.72
CA SER A 17 11.31 -6.14 -15.93
C SER A 17 10.68 -5.33 -17.07
N HIS A 18 10.30 -4.08 -16.81
CA HIS A 18 9.55 -3.24 -17.74
C HIS A 18 10.31 -1.98 -18.16
N VAL A 19 11.61 -1.87 -17.85
CA VAL A 19 12.43 -0.73 -18.27
C VAL A 19 12.36 -0.54 -19.79
N GLY A 20 12.10 0.70 -20.22
CA GLY A 20 11.93 1.06 -21.63
C GLY A 20 10.53 0.79 -22.19
N GLN A 21 9.61 0.26 -21.39
CA GLN A 21 8.23 -0.01 -21.81
C GLN A 21 7.26 1.03 -21.26
N THR A 22 6.22 1.35 -22.04
CA THR A 22 5.08 2.12 -21.55
C THR A 22 4.11 1.19 -20.83
N VAL A 23 3.81 1.49 -19.58
CA VAL A 23 2.98 0.68 -18.69
C VAL A 23 1.88 1.52 -18.05
N LYS A 24 0.90 0.85 -17.44
CA LYS A 24 -0.15 1.46 -16.63
C LYS A 24 -0.01 1.02 -15.17
N ILE A 25 0.11 1.98 -14.26
CA ILE A 25 0.08 1.75 -12.81
C ILE A 25 -1.28 2.20 -12.28
N GLN A 26 -1.87 1.42 -11.39
CA GLN A 26 -3.12 1.77 -10.71
C GLN A 26 -2.84 1.80 -9.21
N GLY A 27 -3.09 2.94 -8.57
CA GLY A 27 -2.69 3.10 -7.18
C GLY A 27 -3.13 4.42 -6.58
N TRP A 28 -2.41 4.84 -5.56
CA TRP A 28 -2.70 6.05 -4.78
C TRP A 28 -1.49 6.97 -4.77
N LEU A 29 -1.76 8.27 -4.77
CA LEU A 29 -0.74 9.27 -4.51
C LEU A 29 -0.34 9.18 -3.04
N TYR A 30 0.88 8.73 -2.76
CA TYR A 30 1.44 8.75 -1.42
C TYR A 30 1.91 10.16 -1.08
N ASN A 31 2.80 10.73 -1.90
CA ASN A 31 3.38 12.05 -1.69
C ASN A 31 3.55 12.79 -3.00
N HIS A 32 3.64 14.11 -2.94
CA HIS A 32 3.96 14.92 -4.12
C HIS A 32 4.86 16.08 -3.75
N ARG A 33 5.69 16.50 -4.71
CA ARG A 33 6.48 17.72 -4.65
C ARG A 33 6.61 18.34 -6.03
N SER A 34 6.87 19.64 -6.10
CA SER A 34 7.09 20.37 -7.35
C SER A 34 8.47 21.03 -7.36
N SER A 35 9.06 21.13 -8.55
CA SER A 35 10.29 21.87 -8.80
C SER A 35 10.21 22.52 -10.19
N GLY A 36 9.93 23.83 -10.21
CA GLY A 36 9.74 24.58 -11.46
C GLY A 36 8.63 23.99 -12.33
N LYS A 37 8.98 23.52 -13.53
CA LYS A 37 8.05 22.94 -14.52
C LYS A 37 7.92 21.41 -14.42
N ILE A 38 8.42 20.81 -13.34
CA ILE A 38 8.38 19.36 -13.12
C ILE A 38 7.67 19.09 -11.80
N ARG A 39 6.82 18.06 -11.78
CA ARG A 39 6.16 17.54 -10.58
C ARG A 39 6.58 16.09 -10.38
N PHE A 40 6.83 15.74 -9.13
CA PHE A 40 7.21 14.41 -8.72
C PHE A 40 6.08 13.86 -7.86
N LEU A 41 5.44 12.80 -8.34
CA LEU A 41 4.40 12.08 -7.64
C LEU A 41 4.99 10.76 -7.13
N GLU A 42 4.90 10.49 -5.84
CA GLU A 42 5.24 9.18 -5.28
C GLU A 42 3.97 8.35 -5.25
N LEU A 43 3.90 7.32 -6.09
CA LEU A 43 2.73 6.45 -6.23
C LEU A 43 2.95 5.16 -5.45
N ARG A 44 1.88 4.66 -4.82
CA ARG A 44 1.85 3.34 -4.16
C ARG A 44 0.73 2.49 -4.77
N ASP A 45 0.98 1.20 -4.95
CA ASP A 45 -0.03 0.21 -5.39
C ASP A 45 -0.17 -0.95 -4.38
N GLY A 46 0.63 -0.93 -3.31
CA GLY A 46 0.70 -1.97 -2.29
C GLY A 46 1.65 -3.12 -2.60
N SER A 47 2.20 -3.23 -3.82
CA SER A 47 3.14 -4.29 -4.22
C SER A 47 4.58 -4.02 -3.76
N ALA A 48 4.98 -2.73 -3.74
CA ALA A 48 6.24 -2.21 -3.22
C ALA A 48 5.97 -0.96 -2.35
N MET A 49 7.02 -0.29 -1.87
CA MET A 49 6.86 0.94 -1.08
C MET A 49 6.23 2.07 -1.91
N THR A 50 6.97 2.63 -2.87
CA THR A 50 6.50 3.64 -3.81
C THR A 50 7.32 3.59 -5.11
N ILE A 51 6.80 4.19 -6.18
CA ILE A 51 7.56 4.57 -7.38
C ILE A 51 7.44 6.07 -7.59
N GLN A 52 8.54 6.72 -8.01
CA GLN A 52 8.49 8.11 -8.40
C GLN A 52 7.99 8.23 -9.84
N ALA A 53 6.89 8.93 -10.03
CA ALA A 53 6.35 9.30 -11.32
C ALA A 53 6.67 10.78 -11.60
N VAL A 54 7.41 11.03 -12.67
CA VAL A 54 7.89 12.35 -13.09
C VAL A 54 6.92 12.91 -14.12
N VAL A 55 6.26 14.02 -13.77
CA VAL A 55 5.31 14.73 -14.63
C VAL A 55 6.00 16.02 -15.09
N ALA A 56 6.43 16.06 -16.35
CA ALA A 56 7.10 17.22 -16.93
C ALA A 56 6.38 17.72 -18.18
N ASN A 57 6.39 19.04 -18.37
CA ASN A 57 5.85 19.66 -19.57
C ASN A 57 6.63 19.16 -20.81
N GLY A 58 5.91 18.55 -21.77
CA GLY A 58 6.48 17.89 -22.96
C GLY A 58 6.53 16.36 -22.89
N THR A 59 6.33 15.75 -21.71
CA THR A 59 6.17 14.28 -21.57
C THR A 59 4.73 13.90 -21.24
N ALA A 60 4.13 14.59 -20.28
CA ALA A 60 2.72 14.45 -19.94
C ALA A 60 1.86 15.33 -20.85
N ASP A 61 0.64 14.87 -21.15
CA ASP A 61 -0.37 15.71 -21.79
C ASP A 61 -0.76 16.92 -20.88
N ALA A 62 -1.31 17.96 -21.49
CA ALA A 62 -1.60 19.22 -20.79
C ALA A 62 -2.62 19.03 -19.65
N GLU A 63 -3.61 18.16 -19.85
CA GLU A 63 -4.63 17.83 -18.85
C GLU A 63 -4.02 17.15 -17.64
N SER A 64 -3.14 16.17 -17.85
CA SER A 64 -2.42 15.42 -16.81
C SER A 64 -1.45 16.32 -16.06
N PHE A 65 -0.77 17.23 -16.75
CA PHE A 65 0.10 18.21 -16.10
C PHE A 65 -0.70 19.15 -15.19
N ALA A 66 -1.85 19.65 -15.64
CA ALA A 66 -2.75 20.46 -14.83
C ALA A 66 -3.32 19.66 -13.64
N LEU A 67 -3.86 18.47 -13.90
CA LEU A 67 -4.44 17.57 -12.90
C LEU A 67 -3.44 17.21 -11.80
N SER A 68 -2.17 16.96 -12.14
CA SER A 68 -1.13 16.64 -11.17
C SER A 68 -0.87 17.76 -10.14
N ALA A 69 -1.32 18.99 -10.40
CA ALA A 69 -1.27 20.10 -9.44
C ALA A 69 -2.39 20.02 -8.40
N GLU A 70 -3.48 19.34 -8.70
CA GLU A 70 -4.69 19.29 -7.90
C GLU A 70 -4.81 18.03 -7.04
N LEU A 71 -3.98 17.01 -7.31
CA LEU A 71 -4.01 15.75 -6.59
C LEU A 71 -3.65 15.96 -5.11
N THR A 72 -4.47 15.41 -4.24
CA THR A 72 -4.26 15.37 -2.79
C THR A 72 -3.70 14.01 -2.37
N GLN A 73 -3.04 13.97 -1.21
CA GLN A 73 -2.56 12.73 -0.60
C GLN A 73 -3.71 11.70 -0.54
N GLU A 74 -3.42 10.46 -0.93
CA GLU A 74 -4.36 9.33 -1.03
C GLU A 74 -5.39 9.41 -2.17
N SER A 75 -5.27 10.38 -3.10
CA SER A 75 -6.05 10.34 -4.33
C SER A 75 -5.73 9.07 -5.14
N SER A 76 -6.77 8.37 -5.61
CA SER A 76 -6.61 7.17 -6.43
C SER A 76 -6.53 7.54 -7.91
N VAL A 77 -5.53 6.97 -8.59
CA VAL A 77 -5.16 7.35 -9.96
C VAL A 77 -4.79 6.13 -10.78
N LYS A 78 -4.98 6.22 -12.09
CA LYS A 78 -4.32 5.35 -13.07
C LYS A 78 -3.31 6.21 -13.84
N VAL A 79 -2.07 5.76 -13.90
CA VAL A 79 -0.98 6.53 -14.51
C VAL A 79 -0.35 5.70 -15.61
N ILE A 80 -0.32 6.24 -16.83
CA ILE A 80 0.37 5.65 -17.97
C ILE A 80 1.68 6.41 -18.16
N GLY A 81 2.78 5.67 -18.30
CA GLY A 81 4.10 6.28 -18.49
C GLY A 81 5.17 5.28 -18.90
N LEU A 82 6.34 5.81 -19.27
CA LEU A 82 7.52 5.05 -19.64
C LEU A 82 8.36 4.71 -18.39
N VAL A 83 8.62 3.42 -18.16
CA VAL A 83 9.48 3.01 -17.05
C VAL A 83 10.94 3.29 -17.40
N LYS A 84 11.65 3.97 -16.49
CA LYS A 84 13.08 4.27 -16.62
C LYS A 84 13.84 3.78 -15.40
N ALA A 85 15.07 3.34 -15.60
CA ALA A 85 16.00 3.13 -14.51
C ALA A 85 16.48 4.49 -13.99
N HIS A 86 16.61 4.63 -12.67
CA HIS A 86 17.14 5.84 -12.06
C HIS A 86 18.63 5.97 -12.44
N PRO A 87 19.08 7.11 -12.97
CA PRO A 87 20.42 7.25 -13.59
C PRO A 87 21.59 7.03 -12.62
N LYS A 88 21.37 7.26 -11.32
CA LYS A 88 22.41 7.18 -10.28
C LYS A 88 22.19 6.09 -9.22
N LYS A 89 21.08 5.36 -9.27
CA LYS A 89 20.68 4.43 -8.19
C LYS A 89 20.30 3.09 -8.80
N PRO A 90 21.23 2.11 -8.79
CA PRO A 90 20.94 0.76 -9.29
C PRO A 90 19.72 0.16 -8.60
N GLY A 91 18.86 -0.51 -9.37
CA GLY A 91 17.64 -1.16 -8.85
C GLY A 91 16.52 -0.20 -8.44
N VAL A 92 16.68 1.11 -8.65
CA VAL A 92 15.61 2.11 -8.46
C VAL A 92 15.06 2.48 -9.83
N TYR A 93 13.74 2.54 -9.93
CA TYR A 93 13.01 2.84 -11.17
C TYR A 93 12.09 4.04 -10.98
N GLU A 94 11.87 4.76 -12.07
CA GLU A 94 11.00 5.92 -12.15
C GLU A 94 10.03 5.73 -13.33
N LEU A 95 8.95 6.51 -13.33
CA LEU A 95 7.95 6.51 -14.40
C LEU A 95 7.87 7.91 -15.01
N ASP A 96 8.26 8.06 -16.27
CA ASP A 96 8.01 9.30 -17.01
C ASP A 96 6.54 9.30 -17.44
N VAL A 97 5.75 10.21 -16.88
CA VAL A 97 4.29 10.20 -17.04
C VAL A 97 3.89 10.73 -18.41
N HIS A 98 3.01 9.98 -19.08
CA HIS A 98 2.35 10.41 -20.31
C HIS A 98 0.92 10.89 -20.03
N ASN A 99 0.17 10.12 -19.22
CA ASN A 99 -1.22 10.39 -18.92
C ASN A 99 -1.57 10.01 -17.47
N ILE A 100 -2.45 10.80 -16.84
CA ILE A 100 -3.03 10.56 -15.52
C ILE A 100 -4.54 10.57 -15.64
N GLU A 101 -5.18 9.48 -15.23
CA GLU A 101 -6.62 9.38 -15.03
C GLU A 101 -6.91 9.42 -13.52
N LEU A 102 -7.70 10.40 -13.08
CA LEU A 102 -8.20 10.46 -11.72
C LEU A 102 -9.35 9.46 -11.56
N VAL A 103 -9.23 8.54 -10.59
CA VAL A 103 -10.33 7.65 -10.20
C VAL A 103 -11.16 8.29 -9.10
N GLN A 104 -10.51 8.76 -8.04
CA GLN A 104 -11.16 9.48 -6.95
C GLN A 104 -10.18 10.46 -6.31
N LYS A 105 -10.60 11.71 -6.17
CA LYS A 105 -9.86 12.72 -5.39
C LYS A 105 -10.09 12.48 -3.91
N ALA A 106 -9.01 12.41 -3.14
CA ALA A 106 -9.10 12.35 -1.69
C ALA A 106 -9.38 13.72 -1.10
N GLU A 107 -10.01 13.76 0.07
CA GLU A 107 -10.22 15.01 0.79
C GLU A 107 -8.88 15.62 1.23
N LEU A 108 -8.82 16.95 1.29
CA LEU A 108 -7.58 17.67 1.62
C LEU A 108 -7.11 17.41 3.06
N ASN A 109 -8.04 17.14 3.96
CA ASN A 109 -7.85 16.94 5.40
C ASN A 109 -7.58 15.47 5.76
N TYR A 110 -6.80 14.74 4.95
CA TYR A 110 -6.40 13.37 5.28
C TYR A 110 -5.72 13.33 6.66
N PRO A 111 -6.23 12.52 7.62
CA PRO A 111 -5.88 12.66 9.03
C PRO A 111 -4.45 12.20 9.38
N ILE A 112 -3.78 11.49 8.46
CA ILE A 112 -2.42 10.98 8.62
C ILE A 112 -1.51 11.62 7.56
N SER A 113 -1.34 12.93 7.66
CA SER A 113 -0.35 13.66 6.85
C SER A 113 1.07 13.16 7.10
N HIS A 114 2.03 13.52 6.24
CA HIS A 114 3.45 13.14 6.39
C HIS A 114 4.20 13.77 7.58
N LYS A 115 3.49 14.48 8.44
CA LYS A 115 4.03 14.95 9.72
C LYS A 115 4.04 13.79 10.73
N GLU A 116 4.85 13.93 11.77
CA GLU A 116 4.78 12.97 12.88
C GLU A 116 3.45 13.13 13.63
N HIS A 117 2.88 11.99 14.01
CA HIS A 117 1.65 11.91 14.80
C HIS A 117 1.89 10.98 15.99
N GLY A 118 1.24 11.27 17.11
CA GLY A 118 1.30 10.43 18.30
C GLY A 118 0.67 9.04 18.07
N PRO A 119 1.10 8.01 18.81
CA PRO A 119 0.60 6.64 18.63
C PRO A 119 -0.91 6.51 18.87
N GLU A 120 -1.49 7.30 19.79
CA GLU A 120 -2.92 7.30 20.06
C GLU A 120 -3.74 7.76 18.85
N HIS A 121 -3.37 8.89 18.24
CA HIS A 121 -4.01 9.41 17.01
C HIS A 121 -3.92 8.41 15.85
N LEU A 122 -2.76 7.77 15.69
CA LEU A 122 -2.54 6.76 14.67
C LEU A 122 -3.38 5.49 14.90
N MET A 123 -3.63 5.12 16.15
CA MET A 123 -4.49 3.98 16.50
C MET A 123 -5.97 4.28 16.26
N GLN A 124 -6.44 5.50 16.54
CA GLN A 124 -7.80 5.93 16.19
C GLN A 124 -8.04 5.86 14.67
N HIS A 125 -7.01 6.11 13.88
CA HIS A 125 -7.05 6.03 12.41
C HIS A 125 -6.35 4.77 11.86
N ARG A 126 -6.34 3.67 12.63
CA ARG A 126 -5.57 2.45 12.29
C ARG A 126 -5.85 1.94 10.87
N HIS A 127 -7.12 1.96 10.45
CA HIS A 127 -7.58 1.53 9.13
C HIS A 127 -6.92 2.30 7.96
N LEU A 128 -6.53 3.56 8.17
CA LEU A 128 -5.76 4.37 7.23
C LEU A 128 -4.25 4.18 7.45
N TRP A 129 -3.82 4.14 8.72
CA TRP A 129 -2.41 4.02 9.07
C TRP A 129 -1.75 2.75 8.53
N LEU A 130 -2.52 1.66 8.42
CA LEU A 130 -2.10 0.39 7.82
C LEU A 130 -1.57 0.53 6.38
N ARG A 131 -1.90 1.61 5.68
CA ARG A 131 -1.45 1.89 4.31
C ARG A 131 -0.05 2.54 4.23
N THR A 132 0.48 3.00 5.35
CA THR A 132 1.79 3.66 5.38
C THR A 132 2.93 2.66 5.17
N PRO A 133 4.06 3.05 4.55
CA PRO A 133 5.13 2.12 4.18
C PRO A 133 5.66 1.28 5.35
N ARG A 134 5.81 1.88 6.54
CA ARG A 134 6.25 1.16 7.74
C ARG A 134 5.26 0.09 8.19
N GLN A 135 3.96 0.41 8.19
CA GLN A 135 2.93 -0.56 8.60
C GLN A 135 2.78 -1.69 7.59
N VAL A 136 2.88 -1.39 6.30
CA VAL A 136 2.92 -2.40 5.23
C VAL A 136 4.14 -3.32 5.38
N ALA A 137 5.31 -2.77 5.69
CA ALA A 137 6.52 -3.57 5.92
C ALA A 137 6.35 -4.52 7.12
N ILE A 138 5.81 -4.02 8.24
CA ILE A 138 5.53 -4.85 9.44
C ILE A 138 4.55 -5.97 9.10
N ALA A 139 3.47 -5.68 8.36
CA ALA A 139 2.49 -6.68 7.96
C ALA A 139 3.09 -7.78 7.07
N ARG A 140 3.98 -7.41 6.14
CA ARG A 140 4.70 -8.36 5.26
C ARG A 140 5.65 -9.26 6.04
N VAL A 141 6.38 -8.71 7.02
CA VAL A 141 7.23 -9.50 7.90
C VAL A 141 6.38 -10.48 8.73
N ARG A 142 5.29 -10.01 9.33
CA ARG A 142 4.35 -10.88 10.06
C ARG A 142 3.81 -12.01 9.19
N ALA A 143 3.37 -11.70 7.97
CA ALA A 143 2.88 -12.71 7.02
C ALA A 143 3.96 -13.75 6.68
N SER A 144 5.21 -13.31 6.50
CA SER A 144 6.35 -14.20 6.23
C SER A 144 6.65 -15.11 7.43
N ILE A 145 6.62 -14.57 8.66
CA ILE A 145 6.81 -15.37 9.88
C ILE A 145 5.72 -16.44 10.01
N VAL A 146 4.45 -16.07 9.85
CA VAL A 146 3.33 -17.02 9.92
C VAL A 146 3.48 -18.12 8.87
N LYS A 147 3.83 -17.76 7.63
CA LYS A 147 4.10 -18.74 6.57
C LYS A 147 5.24 -19.68 6.96
N SER A 148 6.38 -19.15 7.40
CA SER A 148 7.54 -19.97 7.77
C SER A 148 7.25 -20.91 8.94
N ILE A 149 6.44 -20.50 9.92
CA ILE A 149 6.00 -21.37 11.01
C ILE A 149 5.19 -22.55 10.46
N ARG A 150 4.23 -22.29 9.57
CA ARG A 150 3.42 -23.33 8.93
C ARG A 150 4.30 -24.29 8.12
N ASP A 151 5.12 -23.75 7.22
CA ASP A 151 6.03 -24.54 6.38
C ASP A 151 6.98 -25.43 7.24
N PHE A 152 7.43 -24.94 8.39
CA PHE A 152 8.30 -25.69 9.31
C PHE A 152 7.60 -26.91 9.92
N PHE A 153 6.35 -26.78 10.35
CA PHE A 153 5.58 -27.88 10.94
C PHE A 153 5.04 -28.83 9.88
N ASP A 154 4.55 -28.30 8.76
CA ASP A 154 4.05 -29.10 7.63
C ASP A 154 5.15 -30.02 7.07
N SER A 155 6.40 -29.53 6.98
CA SER A 155 7.56 -30.33 6.54
C SER A 155 8.01 -31.42 7.51
N ARG A 156 7.34 -31.56 8.66
CA ARG A 156 7.61 -32.55 9.72
C ARG A 156 6.36 -33.37 10.06
N ASP A 157 5.41 -33.43 9.14
CA ASP A 157 4.18 -34.21 9.25
C ASP A 157 3.28 -33.82 10.44
N PHE A 158 3.44 -32.60 10.97
CA PHE A 158 2.47 -32.04 11.92
C PHE A 158 1.18 -31.65 11.18
N ILE A 159 0.06 -31.75 11.89
CA ILE A 159 -1.27 -31.39 11.38
C ILE A 159 -1.72 -30.10 12.06
N LEU A 160 -2.09 -29.09 11.26
CA LEU A 160 -2.75 -27.90 11.78
C LEU A 160 -4.12 -28.26 12.36
N MET A 161 -4.32 -27.95 13.63
CA MET A 161 -5.60 -28.11 14.32
C MET A 161 -6.00 -26.80 14.98
N ASP A 162 -7.13 -26.25 14.58
CA ASP A 162 -7.67 -25.01 15.17
C ASP A 162 -8.41 -25.33 16.47
N ALA A 163 -7.90 -24.82 17.59
CA ALA A 163 -8.51 -24.97 18.91
C ALA A 163 -9.70 -24.02 19.11
N PRO A 164 -10.68 -24.37 19.96
CA PRO A 164 -11.80 -23.48 20.27
C PRO A 164 -11.32 -22.22 20.99
N ILE A 165 -11.91 -21.07 20.66
CA ILE A 165 -11.62 -19.79 21.32
C ILE A 165 -12.49 -19.56 22.56
N LEU A 166 -13.73 -20.06 22.53
CA LEU A 166 -14.61 -20.03 23.70
C LEU A 166 -14.39 -21.29 24.52
N THR A 167 -13.96 -21.12 25.77
CA THR A 167 -13.64 -22.17 26.73
C THR A 167 -14.44 -21.99 28.01
N PRO A 168 -14.87 -23.09 28.68
CA PRO A 168 -15.53 -23.01 29.99
C PRO A 168 -14.54 -22.76 31.14
N SER A 169 -13.24 -22.88 30.91
CA SER A 169 -12.22 -22.86 31.97
C SER A 169 -10.97 -22.05 31.61
N ALA A 170 -10.28 -21.59 32.65
CA ALA A 170 -9.02 -20.88 32.55
C ALA A 170 -7.86 -21.82 32.20
N CYS A 171 -7.06 -21.48 31.19
CA CYS A 171 -5.89 -22.28 30.78
C CYS A 171 -4.60 -21.91 31.52
N GLU A 172 -4.34 -20.61 31.76
CA GLU A 172 -3.07 -20.11 32.33
C GLU A 172 -3.27 -19.24 33.60
N GLY A 173 -4.39 -19.45 34.30
CA GLY A 173 -4.75 -18.73 35.53
C GLY A 173 -5.95 -17.79 35.38
N THR A 174 -6.45 -17.29 36.51
CA THR A 174 -7.76 -16.62 36.58
C THR A 174 -7.71 -15.09 36.54
N SER A 175 -6.53 -14.47 36.63
CA SER A 175 -6.41 -13.01 36.76
C SER A 175 -6.63 -12.22 35.47
N ASN A 176 -6.52 -12.87 34.30
CA ASN A 176 -6.59 -12.21 32.98
C ASN A 176 -7.71 -12.77 32.07
N LEU A 177 -8.77 -13.34 32.66
CA LEU A 177 -9.86 -13.95 31.90
C LEU A 177 -10.82 -12.89 31.34
N PHE A 178 -11.10 -12.99 30.05
CA PHE A 178 -12.18 -12.24 29.41
C PHE A 178 -13.44 -13.09 29.37
N LYS A 179 -14.39 -12.77 30.25
CA LYS A 179 -15.69 -13.43 30.34
C LYS A 179 -16.66 -12.85 29.31
N THR A 180 -17.49 -13.70 28.72
CA THR A 180 -18.61 -13.34 27.85
C THR A 180 -19.82 -14.21 28.15
N ASP A 181 -21.02 -13.64 28.00
CA ASP A 181 -22.27 -14.38 28.15
C ASP A 181 -22.48 -15.25 26.90
N TYR A 182 -22.64 -16.55 27.09
CA TYR A 182 -22.83 -17.52 26.04
C TYR A 182 -24.14 -18.27 26.26
N PHE A 183 -25.22 -17.69 25.75
CA PHE A 183 -26.60 -18.11 26.06
C PHE A 183 -26.89 -18.03 27.56
N ASP A 184 -27.27 -19.14 28.18
CA ASP A 184 -27.54 -19.26 29.61
C ASP A 184 -26.30 -19.70 30.41
N GLU A 185 -25.13 -19.76 29.77
CA GLU A 185 -23.85 -20.16 30.36
C GLU A 185 -22.78 -19.06 30.22
N GLU A 186 -21.70 -19.19 30.99
CA GLU A 186 -20.54 -18.31 30.91
C GLU A 186 -19.46 -18.96 30.04
N ALA A 187 -18.84 -18.18 29.16
CA ALA A 187 -17.66 -18.60 28.41
C ALA A 187 -16.52 -17.60 28.58
N PHE A 188 -15.30 -18.07 28.35
CA PHE A 188 -14.09 -17.27 28.42
C PHE A 188 -13.34 -17.34 27.10
N LEU A 189 -12.62 -16.27 26.75
CA LEU A 189 -11.68 -16.29 25.64
C LEU A 189 -10.40 -17.01 26.08
N THR A 190 -9.96 -18.01 25.29
CA THR A 190 -8.65 -18.68 25.43
C THR A 190 -7.50 -17.72 25.23
#